data_AF-A0A832AMQ0-F1
#
_entry.id   AF-A0A832AMQ0-F1
#
_cell.length_a   1.000
_cell.length_b   1.000
_cell.length_c   1.000
_cell.angle_alpha   90.00
_cell.angle_beta   90.00
_cell.angle_gamma   90.00
#
_symmetry.space_group_name_H-M   'P 1'
#
loop_
_entity.id
_entity.type
_entity.pdbx_description
1 polymer ?
#
loop_
_entity_poly.entity_id
_entity_poly.type
_entity_poly.pdbx_seq_one_letter_code
_entity_poly.pdbx_strand_id
1 'polypeptide(L)'
;MAYEVHIDVFDGPFDLLLRLIGAQQVDVYEVRLAEIVDGFLAETRRIGELDLELATEFLLIASTLVELKCRRLLPGGQDADLEEDLALFEARDYLLARLVECRTFSGAADVLGQLEQAAARSLARRAGPDERFERRQPDLLAGVTPDDVV
;
A
#
# COMPACT_ATOMS: atom_id res chain seq x y z
N MET A 1 14.21 31.94 4.88
CA MET A 1 13.91 30.65 4.21
C MET A 1 13.63 29.66 5.32
N ALA A 2 12.35 29.35 5.55
CA ALA A 2 11.97 28.32 6.51
C ALA A 2 12.11 26.98 5.80
N TYR A 3 13.03 26.13 6.27
CA TYR A 3 13.12 24.74 5.85
C TYR A 3 12.17 23.97 6.75
N GLU A 4 11.02 23.62 6.21
CA GLU A 4 10.03 22.79 6.90
C GLU A 4 10.47 21.34 6.70
N VAL A 5 11.11 20.79 7.73
CA VAL A 5 11.44 19.37 7.80
C VAL A 5 10.14 18.64 8.15
N HIS A 6 9.47 18.09 7.16
CA HIS A 6 8.43 17.10 7.41
C HIS A 6 9.10 15.78 7.78
N ILE A 7 8.80 15.30 8.99
CA ILE A 7 9.00 13.90 9.36
C ILE A 7 7.92 13.10 8.59
N ASP A 8 8.30 11.93 8.08
CA ASP A 8 7.48 11.08 7.20
C ASP A 8 6.00 11.07 7.61
N VAL A 9 5.16 11.76 6.84
CA VAL A 9 3.71 11.60 6.93
C VAL A 9 3.41 10.26 6.28
N PHE A 10 3.04 9.28 7.08
CA PHE A 10 2.61 7.99 6.56
C PHE A 10 1.34 8.19 5.74
N ASP A 11 1.28 7.58 4.55
CA ASP A 11 0.08 7.61 3.71
C ASP A 11 -1.05 6.72 4.29
N GLY A 12 -0.80 6.04 5.41
CA GLY A 12 -1.78 5.25 6.14
C GLY A 12 -1.15 4.25 7.11
N PRO A 13 -1.96 3.48 7.84
CA PRO A 13 -1.46 2.53 8.84
C PRO A 13 -0.71 1.35 8.22
N PHE A 14 -1.04 0.94 6.99
CA PHE A 14 -0.35 -0.14 6.29
C PHE A 14 1.07 0.25 5.86
N ASP A 15 1.28 1.50 5.45
CA ASP A 15 2.61 2.00 5.10
C ASP A 15 3.55 2.00 6.32
N LEU A 16 3.05 2.47 7.47
CA LEU A 16 3.77 2.36 8.74
C LEU A 16 4.14 0.89 9.06
N LEU A 17 3.20 -0.04 8.89
CA LEU A 17 3.47 -1.47 9.13
C LEU A 17 4.53 -2.02 8.17
N LEU A 18 4.45 -1.71 6.88
CA LEU A 18 5.44 -2.13 5.89
C LEU A 18 6.84 -1.58 6.20
N ARG A 19 6.92 -0.34 6.67
CA ARG A 19 8.18 0.28 7.09
C ARG A 19 8.77 -0.37 8.33
N LEU A 20 7.94 -0.65 9.34
CA LEU A 20 8.36 -1.36 10.57
C LEU A 20 8.86 -2.77 10.26
N ILE A 21 8.19 -3.48 9.35
CA ILE A 21 8.61 -4.81 8.89
C ILE A 21 9.93 -4.71 8.11
N GLY A 22 10.04 -3.74 7.18
CA GLY A 22 11.26 -3.51 6.42
C GLY A 22 12.46 -3.14 7.30
N ALA A 23 12.24 -2.36 8.37
CA ALA A 23 13.28 -1.95 9.32
C ALA A 23 13.84 -3.13 10.14
N GLN A 24 13.03 -4.17 10.39
CA GLN A 24 13.51 -5.37 11.09
C GLN A 24 14.41 -6.27 10.22
N GLN A 25 14.56 -6.01 8.90
CA GLN A 25 15.33 -6.85 7.96
C GLN A 25 14.95 -8.34 7.99
N VAL A 26 13.73 -8.66 8.44
CA VAL A 26 13.19 -10.02 8.48
C VAL A 26 12.20 -10.17 7.33
N ASP A 27 12.17 -11.33 6.68
CA ASP A 27 11.16 -11.65 5.66
C ASP A 27 9.76 -11.43 6.26
N VAL A 28 8.81 -10.91 5.49
CA VAL A 28 7.42 -10.61 5.95
C VAL A 28 6.79 -11.85 6.61
N TYR A 29 7.22 -13.05 6.20
CA TYR A 29 6.79 -14.35 6.73
C TYR A 29 7.42 -14.76 8.06
N GLU A 30 8.54 -14.15 8.46
CA GLU A 30 9.31 -14.50 9.67
C GLU A 30 9.15 -13.49 10.82
N VAL A 31 8.34 -12.44 10.63
CA VAL A 31 8.29 -11.32 11.57
C VAL A 31 7.62 -11.69 12.90
N ARG A 32 8.24 -11.27 14.00
CA ARG A 32 7.66 -11.37 15.35
C ARG A 32 6.54 -10.34 15.49
N LEU A 33 5.29 -10.78 15.28
CA LEU A 33 4.07 -9.95 15.37
C LEU A 33 4.04 -9.03 16.59
N ALA A 34 4.44 -9.53 17.77
CA ALA A 34 4.47 -8.75 19.01
C ALA A 34 5.34 -7.49 18.90
N GLU A 35 6.49 -7.56 18.23
CA GLU A 35 7.39 -6.42 18.05
C GLU A 35 6.85 -5.41 17.04
N ILE A 36 6.18 -5.88 15.98
CA ILE A 36 5.47 -5.00 15.05
C ILE A 36 4.37 -4.23 15.79
N VAL A 37 3.55 -4.93 16.60
CA VAL A 37 2.47 -4.28 17.37
C VAL A 37 3.04 -3.23 18.30
N ASP A 38 4.14 -3.52 18.99
CA ASP A 38 4.79 -2.56 19.90
C ASP A 38 5.36 -1.35 19.14
N GLY A 39 6.01 -1.58 18.00
CA GLY A 39 6.49 -0.52 17.12
C GLY A 39 5.36 0.35 16.59
N PHE A 40 4.27 -0.27 16.11
CA PHE A 40 3.10 0.42 15.60
C PHE A 40 2.48 1.31 16.68
N LEU A 41 2.20 0.77 17.87
CA LEU A 41 1.64 1.54 18.98
C LEU A 41 2.59 2.64 19.49
N ALA A 42 3.90 2.45 19.38
CA ALA A 42 4.87 3.48 19.73
C ALA A 42 4.83 4.65 18.74
N GLU A 43 4.81 4.37 17.44
CA GLU A 43 4.72 5.41 16.42
C GLU A 43 3.35 6.09 16.43
N THR A 44 2.24 5.35 16.53
CA THR A 44 0.89 5.95 16.62
C THR A 44 0.77 6.94 17.79
N ARG A 45 1.49 6.74 18.89
CA ARG A 45 1.53 7.68 20.02
C ARG A 45 2.40 8.91 19.78
N ARG A 46 3.36 8.85 18.85
CA ARG A 46 4.17 10.01 18.43
C ARG A 46 3.48 10.84 17.37
N ILE A 47 2.60 10.22 16.57
CA ILE A 47 1.78 10.96 15.63
C ILE A 47 0.86 11.87 16.46
N GLY A 48 1.00 13.18 16.26
CA GLY A 48 0.34 14.22 17.07
C GLY A 48 -1.15 14.36 16.73
N GLU A 49 -1.60 15.58 16.44
CA GLU A 49 -2.97 15.79 15.94
C GLU A 49 -3.13 15.12 14.57
N LEU A 50 -3.85 14.01 14.56
CA LEU A 50 -4.31 13.32 13.36
C LEU A 50 -5.64 13.92 12.91
N ASP A 51 -5.86 13.98 11.60
CA ASP A 51 -7.22 14.11 11.06
C ASP A 51 -8.07 12.93 11.55
N LEU A 52 -9.37 13.16 11.77
CA LEU A 52 -10.30 12.19 12.31
C LEU A 52 -10.40 10.94 11.42
N GLU A 53 -10.32 11.11 10.10
CA GLU A 53 -10.34 10.02 9.13
C GLU A 53 -9.12 9.11 9.29
N LEU A 54 -7.92 9.70 9.27
CA LEU A 54 -6.67 8.97 9.48
C LEU A 54 -6.59 8.34 10.88
N ALA A 55 -7.05 9.05 11.91
CA ALA A 55 -7.12 8.51 13.27
C ALA A 55 -8.00 7.26 13.37
N THR A 56 -9.11 7.22 12.63
CA THR A 56 -10.04 6.09 12.62
C THR A 56 -9.39 4.84 12.01
N GLU A 57 -8.65 4.99 10.93
CA GLU A 57 -7.92 3.88 10.30
C GLU A 57 -6.83 3.32 11.20
N PHE A 58 -6.03 4.20 11.81
CA PHE A 58 -4.99 3.80 12.76
C PHE A 58 -5.57 3.11 13.99
N LEU A 59 -6.73 3.58 14.49
CA LEU A 59 -7.40 2.97 15.62
C LEU A 59 -7.96 1.58 15.29
N LEU A 60 -8.53 1.42 14.09
CA LEU A 60 -8.99 0.12 13.60
C LEU A 60 -7.83 -0.89 13.60
N ILE A 61 -6.73 -0.55 12.93
CA ILE A 61 -5.56 -1.43 12.84
C ILE A 61 -4.92 -1.66 14.22
N ALA A 62 -4.81 -0.62 15.06
CA ALA A 62 -4.32 -0.78 16.43
C ALA A 62 -5.15 -1.79 17.23
N SER A 63 -6.48 -1.70 17.13
CA SER A 63 -7.39 -2.60 17.85
C SER A 63 -7.23 -4.04 17.41
N THR A 64 -7.15 -4.30 16.11
CA THR A 64 -6.89 -5.63 15.53
C THR A 64 -5.55 -6.18 15.97
N LEU A 65 -4.49 -5.37 15.96
CA LEU A 65 -3.15 -5.79 16.38
C LEU A 65 -3.07 -6.11 17.87
N VAL A 66 -3.73 -5.31 18.71
CA VAL A 66 -3.82 -5.56 20.16
C VAL A 66 -4.60 -6.84 20.44
N GLU A 67 -5.72 -7.07 19.76
CA GLU A 67 -6.50 -8.32 19.86
C GLU A 67 -5.63 -9.54 19.51
N LEU A 68 -4.93 -9.48 18.38
CA LEU A 68 -3.97 -10.51 17.95
C LEU A 68 -2.86 -10.74 18.99
N LYS A 69 -2.29 -9.66 19.56
CA LYS A 69 -1.24 -9.76 20.59
C LYS A 69 -1.78 -10.39 21.88
N CYS A 70 -2.96 -9.97 22.34
CA CYS A 70 -3.59 -10.49 23.54
C CYS A 70 -3.89 -11.98 23.42
N ARG A 71 -4.57 -12.39 22.35
CA ARG A 71 -4.89 -13.81 22.14
C ARG A 71 -3.63 -14.69 22.02
N ARG A 72 -2.54 -14.18 21.43
CA ARG A 72 -1.27 -14.90 21.33
C ARG A 72 -0.52 -15.04 22.67
N LEU A 73 -0.63 -14.04 23.56
CA LEU A 73 0.10 -14.01 24.83
C LEU A 73 -0.66 -14.63 26.00
N LEU A 74 -1.99 -14.71 25.91
CA LEU A 74 -2.80 -15.33 26.95
C LEU A 74 -2.55 -16.85 26.94
N PRO A 75 -2.28 -17.46 28.11
CA PRO A 75 -2.18 -18.90 28.20
C PRO A 75 -3.55 -19.49 27.86
N GLY A 76 -3.60 -20.29 26.80
CA GLY A 76 -4.73 -21.16 26.55
C GLY A 76 -5.01 -21.99 27.79
N GLY A 77 -6.28 -22.13 28.17
CA GLY A 77 -6.65 -23.11 29.18
C GLY A 77 -6.10 -24.49 28.80
N GLN A 78 -6.04 -25.42 29.76
CA GLN A 78 -5.60 -26.80 29.46
C GLN A 78 -6.48 -27.49 28.38
N ASP A 79 -7.61 -26.87 28.04
CA ASP A 79 -8.51 -27.15 26.91
C ASP A 79 -8.60 -25.95 25.95
N ALA A 80 -7.47 -25.40 25.48
CA ALA A 80 -7.50 -24.41 24.40
C ALA A 80 -8.17 -25.05 23.18
N ASP A 81 -9.32 -24.52 22.77
CA ASP A 81 -10.05 -25.03 21.62
C ASP A 81 -9.15 -24.91 20.38
N LEU A 82 -8.86 -26.04 19.73
CA LEU A 82 -8.09 -26.09 18.48
C LEU A 82 -8.65 -25.13 17.41
N GLU A 83 -9.94 -24.87 17.48
CA GLU A 83 -10.67 -23.93 16.61
C GLU A 83 -10.27 -22.47 16.87
N GLU A 84 -10.03 -22.09 18.13
CA GLU A 84 -9.65 -20.74 18.54
C GLU A 84 -8.18 -20.44 18.17
N ASP A 85 -7.29 -21.43 18.33
CA ASP A 85 -5.91 -21.36 17.84
C ASP A 85 -5.86 -21.24 16.31
N LEU A 86 -6.67 -22.04 15.59
CA LEU A 86 -6.75 -21.98 14.14
C LEU A 86 -7.22 -20.60 13.65
N ALA A 87 -8.28 -20.05 14.26
CA ALA A 87 -8.78 -18.72 13.94
C ALA A 87 -7.73 -17.61 14.15
N LEU A 88 -6.87 -17.75 15.16
CA LEU A 88 -5.76 -16.83 15.39
C LEU A 88 -4.72 -16.89 14.26
N PHE A 89 -4.36 -18.10 13.82
CA PHE A 89 -3.43 -18.29 12.69
C PHE A 89 -4.01 -17.70 11.40
N GLU A 90 -5.30 -17.93 11.13
CA GLU A 90 -5.98 -17.37 9.96
C GLU A 90 -6.01 -15.83 9.97
N ALA A 91 -6.32 -15.22 11.12
CA ALA A 91 -6.32 -13.76 11.25
C ALA A 91 -4.93 -13.15 11.00
N ARG A 92 -3.87 -13.80 11.48
CA ARG A 92 -2.48 -13.40 11.20
C ARG A 92 -2.17 -13.50 9.72
N ASP A 93 -2.50 -14.63 9.11
CA ASP A 93 -2.16 -14.90 7.70
C ASP A 93 -2.94 -13.98 6.77
N TYR A 94 -4.19 -13.65 7.12
CA TYR A 94 -4.96 -12.63 6.42
C TYR A 94 -4.30 -11.25 6.47
N LEU A 95 -3.85 -10.80 7.65
CA LEU A 95 -3.14 -9.53 7.79
C LEU A 95 -1.85 -9.50 6.96
N LEU A 96 -1.05 -10.56 7.00
CA LEU A 96 0.16 -10.68 6.21
C LEU A 96 -0.14 -10.66 4.70
N ALA A 97 -1.20 -11.34 4.26
CA ALA A 97 -1.63 -11.33 2.87
C ALA A 97 -2.02 -9.92 2.40
N ARG A 98 -2.76 -9.16 3.23
CA ARG A 98 -3.10 -7.75 2.93
C ARG A 98 -1.85 -6.86 2.88
N LEU A 99 -0.88 -7.06 3.76
CA LEU A 99 0.39 -6.33 3.74
C LEU A 99 1.19 -6.61 2.46
N VAL A 100 1.29 -7.88 2.05
CA VAL A 100 1.96 -8.26 0.80
C VAL A 100 1.27 -7.62 -0.41
N GLU A 101 -0.06 -7.67 -0.46
CA GLU A 101 -0.83 -7.03 -1.53
C GLU A 101 -0.57 -5.51 -1.58
N CYS A 102 -0.66 -4.83 -0.45
CA CYS A 102 -0.38 -3.39 -0.35
C CYS A 102 1.05 -3.06 -0.85
N ARG A 103 2.05 -3.85 -0.46
CA ARG A 103 3.43 -3.70 -0.94
C ARG A 103 3.53 -3.87 -2.47
N THR A 104 2.80 -4.83 -3.05
CA THR A 104 2.81 -5.02 -4.50
C THR A 104 2.19 -3.85 -5.25
N PHE A 105 1.08 -3.29 -4.75
CA PHE A 105 0.45 -2.14 -5.38
C PHE A 105 1.24 -0.85 -5.18
N SER A 106 1.86 -0.66 -4.02
CA SER A 106 2.79 0.45 -3.78
C SER A 106 3.96 0.40 -4.79
N GLY A 107 4.58 -0.76 -4.97
CA GLY A 107 5.63 -0.92 -5.99
C GLY A 107 5.14 -0.71 -7.43
N ALA A 108 3.90 -1.10 -7.75
CA ALA A 108 3.30 -0.82 -9.05
C ALA A 108 3.04 0.68 -9.25
N ALA A 109 2.58 1.38 -8.21
CA ALA A 109 2.36 2.82 -8.23
C ALA A 109 3.67 3.58 -8.48
N ASP A 110 4.79 3.16 -7.87
CA ASP A 110 6.11 3.74 -8.12
C ASP A 110 6.52 3.61 -9.60
N VAL A 111 6.32 2.44 -10.20
CA VAL A 111 6.62 2.20 -11.62
C VAL A 111 5.74 3.06 -12.51
N LEU A 112 4.45 3.15 -12.23
CA LEU A 112 3.52 4.01 -12.97
C LEU A 112 3.90 5.48 -12.86
N GLY A 113 4.32 5.94 -11.67
CA GLY A 113 4.82 7.29 -11.47
C GLY A 113 6.06 7.59 -12.33
N GLN A 114 7.00 6.65 -12.45
CA GLN A 114 8.16 6.81 -13.34
C GLN A 114 7.75 6.90 -14.81
N LEU A 115 6.78 6.09 -15.24
CA LEU A 115 6.25 6.12 -16.60
C LEU A 115 5.54 7.44 -16.90
N GLU A 116 4.74 7.94 -15.96
CA GLU A 116 4.03 9.22 -16.06
C GLU A 116 5.02 10.39 -16.18
N GLN A 117 6.05 10.44 -15.35
CA GLN A 117 7.11 11.44 -15.44
C GLN A 117 7.86 11.41 -16.77
N ALA A 118 8.08 10.22 -17.34
CA ALA A 118 8.69 10.08 -18.66
C ALA A 118 7.75 10.58 -19.76
N ALA A 119 6.47 10.20 -19.70
CA ALA A 119 5.44 10.62 -20.64
C ALA A 119 5.20 12.14 -20.60
N ALA A 120 5.28 12.77 -19.42
CA ALA A 120 5.13 14.21 -19.23
C ALA A 120 6.19 15.03 -19.99
N ARG A 121 7.31 14.42 -20.38
CA ARG A 121 8.34 15.05 -21.23
C ARG A 121 8.02 14.98 -22.72
N SER A 122 6.99 14.23 -23.11
CA SER A 122 6.54 14.10 -24.49
C SER A 122 5.47 15.15 -24.80
N LEU A 123 5.62 15.85 -25.94
CA LEU A 123 4.62 16.81 -26.42
C LEU A 123 3.93 16.22 -27.65
N ALA A 124 2.60 16.11 -27.58
CA ALA A 124 1.81 15.68 -28.73
C ALA A 124 1.94 16.69 -29.87
N ARG A 125 2.19 16.19 -31.09
CA ARG A 125 2.17 17.01 -32.29
C ARG A 125 0.72 17.40 -32.59
N ARG A 126 0.41 18.70 -32.50
CA ARG A 126 -0.94 19.23 -32.75
C ARG A 126 -1.26 19.44 -34.24
N ALA A 127 -0.24 19.48 -35.08
CA ALA A 127 -0.39 19.68 -36.52
C ALA A 127 -0.23 18.36 -37.28
N GLY A 128 -1.15 18.09 -38.21
CA GLY A 128 -1.03 16.98 -39.13
C GLY A 128 0.18 17.10 -40.08
N PRO A 129 0.36 16.13 -40.98
CA PRO A 129 1.34 16.23 -42.06
C PRO A 129 1.03 17.38 -43.02
N ASP A 130 2.04 17.96 -43.66
CA ASP A 130 1.83 18.96 -44.72
C ASP A 130 0.94 18.40 -45.85
N GLU A 131 0.19 19.26 -46.55
CA GLU A 131 -0.69 18.89 -47.69
C GLU A 131 0.02 18.00 -48.73
N ARG A 132 1.31 18.27 -49.01
CA ARG A 132 2.14 17.49 -49.94
C ARG A 132 2.37 16.03 -49.53
N PHE A 133 2.14 15.69 -48.25
CA PHE A 133 2.34 14.35 -47.69
C PHE A 133 1.03 13.66 -47.29
N GLU A 134 -0.14 14.28 -47.48
CA GLU A 134 -1.43 13.68 -47.13
C GLU A 134 -1.62 12.31 -47.76
N ARG A 135 -1.25 12.14 -49.03
CA ARG A 135 -1.42 10.86 -49.76
C ARG A 135 -0.42 9.77 -49.36
N ARG A 136 0.54 10.07 -48.49
CA ARG A 136 1.54 9.10 -48.00
C ARG A 136 1.26 8.67 -46.55
N GLN A 137 0.18 9.15 -45.95
CA GLN A 137 -0.17 8.71 -44.61
C GLN A 137 -0.61 7.24 -44.63
N PRO A 138 -0.17 6.44 -43.67
CA PRO A 138 -0.78 5.14 -43.44
C PRO A 138 -2.25 5.33 -43.07
N ASP A 139 -3.08 4.34 -43.38
CA ASP A 139 -4.47 4.33 -42.91
C ASP A 139 -4.47 4.21 -41.38
N LEU A 140 -4.77 5.32 -40.70
CA LEU A 140 -4.80 5.40 -39.23
C LEU A 140 -6.03 4.71 -38.63
N LEU A 141 -7.04 4.42 -39.45
CA LEU A 141 -8.28 3.77 -39.04
C LEU A 141 -8.36 2.31 -39.48
N ALA A 142 -7.26 1.77 -40.02
CA ALA A 142 -7.19 0.38 -40.43
C ALA A 142 -7.49 -0.55 -39.24
N GLY A 143 -8.62 -1.27 -39.30
CA GLY A 143 -9.06 -2.19 -38.26
C GLY A 143 -9.83 -1.56 -37.11
N VAL A 144 -10.11 -0.25 -37.15
CA VAL A 144 -10.94 0.45 -36.16
C VAL A 144 -12.42 0.22 -36.49
N THR A 145 -13.18 -0.24 -35.50
CA THR A 145 -14.62 -0.45 -35.58
C THR A 145 -15.39 0.71 -34.93
N PRO A 146 -16.69 0.88 -35.21
CA PRO A 146 -17.50 1.92 -34.57
C PRO A 146 -17.49 1.86 -33.04
N ASP A 147 -17.32 0.67 -32.45
CA ASP A 147 -17.27 0.48 -31.00
C ASP A 147 -15.97 1.03 -30.37
N ASP A 148 -14.93 1.29 -31.17
CA ASP A 148 -13.64 1.84 -30.72
C ASP A 148 -13.63 3.38 -30.64
N VAL A 149 -14.70 4.05 -31.10
CA VAL A 149 -14.79 5.52 -31.27
C VAL A 149 -15.88 6.17 -30.40
N VAL A 150 -16.59 5.37 -29.59
CA VAL A 150 -17.64 5.81 -28.64
C VAL A 150 -17.10 5.83 -27.22
#